data_AF-A0A1Y2AN35-F1
#
_entry.id   AF-A0A1Y2AN35-F1
#
_cell.length_a   1.000
_cell.length_b   1.000
_cell.length_c   1.000
_cell.angle_alpha   90.00
_cell.angle_beta   90.00
_cell.angle_gamma   90.00
#
_symmetry.space_group_name_H-M   'P 1'
#
loop_
_entity.id
_entity.type
_entity.pdbx_description
1 polymer ?
#
loop_
_entity_poly.entity_id
_entity_poly.type
_entity_poly.pdbx_seq_one_letter_code
_entity_poly.pdbx_strand_id
1 'polypeptide(L)'
;MEFRGHCLIWHAYQPSWFENADANTLKNAIVDHITKTLQHYEGKIKVWDVVNEAIDDNSNGNGWNMRRSFLYNKVPNFVDLAFQTARKVSPNTKLFYNDYNAEGVYAKAESIYNFVADLKKRNIPIDGVGLQYHVGAREQPSYNKINDLIGRYCRLGLEVHITELDVKLQGDQNGQSQAFSNALKACLANSCCKAFLVWGVGDN
;
A
#
# COMPACT_ATOMS: atom_id res chain seq x y z
N MET A 1 12.99 4.81 17.93
CA MET A 1 11.75 4.40 17.23
C MET A 1 11.94 4.76 15.76
N GLU A 2 11.64 3.82 14.86
CA GLU A 2 11.64 4.11 13.42
C GLU A 2 10.26 4.62 13.01
N PHE A 3 10.20 5.37 11.91
CA PHE A 3 8.97 5.93 11.38
C PHE A 3 8.72 5.40 9.96
N ARG A 4 7.44 5.14 9.65
CA ARG A 4 6.93 4.94 8.29
C ARG A 4 6.21 6.22 7.88
N GLY A 5 6.57 6.79 6.74
CA GLY A 5 5.85 7.93 6.17
C GLY A 5 4.60 7.45 5.44
N HIS A 6 3.44 8.00 5.82
CA HIS A 6 2.14 7.67 5.24
C HIS A 6 1.34 8.96 5.01
N CYS A 7 0.97 9.32 3.79
CA CYS A 7 1.48 8.83 2.50
C CYS A 7 1.76 10.04 1.58
N LEU A 8 2.50 9.82 0.48
CA LEU A 8 2.87 10.93 -0.42
C LEU A 8 1.77 11.27 -1.42
N ILE A 9 1.14 10.26 -2.03
CA ILE A 9 0.11 10.45 -3.05
C ILE A 9 -1.09 9.57 -2.72
N TRP A 10 -2.25 10.21 -2.56
CA TRP A 10 -3.52 9.55 -2.34
C TRP A 10 -4.63 10.30 -3.04
N HIS A 11 -5.67 9.58 -3.46
CA HIS A 11 -6.84 10.19 -4.09
C HIS A 11 -7.76 10.89 -3.09
N ALA A 12 -7.63 10.59 -1.80
CA ALA A 12 -8.44 11.12 -0.72
C ALA A 12 -7.69 12.18 0.10
N TYR A 13 -8.45 12.99 0.83
CA TYR A 13 -7.97 14.01 1.77
C TYR A 13 -6.99 15.04 1.17
N GLN A 14 -7.20 15.39 -0.11
CA GLN A 14 -6.33 16.33 -0.81
C GLN A 14 -6.84 17.78 -0.64
N PRO A 15 -5.94 18.78 -0.68
CA PRO A 15 -6.38 20.17 -0.64
C PRO A 15 -7.10 20.51 -1.95
N SER A 16 -8.16 21.33 -1.86
CA SER A 16 -9.05 21.60 -2.99
C SER A 16 -8.35 22.19 -4.22
N TRP A 17 -7.27 22.96 -4.03
CA TRP A 17 -6.50 23.49 -5.17
C TRP A 17 -5.83 22.38 -5.98
N PHE A 18 -5.38 21.31 -5.33
CA PHE A 18 -4.70 20.18 -5.95
C PHE A 18 -5.70 19.29 -6.72
N GLU A 19 -6.85 19.02 -6.12
CA GLU A 19 -7.93 18.27 -6.77
C GLU A 19 -8.45 18.99 -8.04
N ASN A 20 -8.51 20.32 -8.01
CA ASN A 20 -9.03 21.15 -9.10
C ASN A 20 -7.98 21.56 -10.14
N ALA A 21 -6.69 21.31 -9.90
CA ALA A 21 -5.62 21.65 -10.82
C ALA A 21 -5.81 20.99 -12.20
N ASP A 22 -5.37 21.64 -13.27
CA ASP A 22 -5.27 21.02 -14.59
C ASP A 22 -4.19 19.92 -14.63
N ALA A 23 -4.13 19.15 -15.72
CA ALA A 23 -3.20 18.02 -15.83
C ALA A 23 -1.72 18.41 -15.67
N ASN A 24 -1.30 19.54 -16.24
CA ASN A 24 0.10 19.97 -16.19
C ASN A 24 0.47 20.47 -14.79
N THR A 25 -0.40 21.27 -14.20
CA THR A 25 -0.25 21.79 -12.84
C THR A 25 -0.23 20.65 -11.84
N LEU A 26 -1.13 19.68 -11.97
CA LEU A 26 -1.19 18.50 -11.11
C LEU A 26 0.07 17.64 -11.25
N LYS A 27 0.52 17.36 -12.48
CA LYS A 27 1.76 16.61 -12.73
C LYS A 27 2.97 17.27 -12.05
N ASN A 28 3.10 18.59 -12.19
CA ASN A 28 4.18 19.35 -11.57
C ASN A 28 4.06 19.34 -10.04
N ALA A 29 2.84 19.48 -9.51
CA ALA A 29 2.59 19.45 -8.07
C ALA A 29 2.93 18.08 -7.45
N ILE A 30 2.64 16.97 -8.13
CA ILE A 30 3.05 15.62 -7.70
C ILE A 30 4.58 15.54 -7.56
N VAL A 31 5.30 15.98 -8.59
CA VAL A 31 6.78 15.94 -8.60
C VAL A 31 7.36 16.82 -7.50
N ASP A 32 6.85 18.05 -7.37
CA ASP A 32 7.31 19.03 -6.39
C ASP A 32 7.03 18.57 -4.95
N HIS A 33 5.82 18.06 -4.69
CA HIS A 33 5.43 17.53 -3.37
C HIS A 33 6.32 16.35 -2.95
N ILE A 34 6.48 15.35 -3.81
CA ILE A 34 7.32 14.18 -3.51
C ILE A 34 8.76 14.62 -3.27
N THR A 35 9.29 15.50 -4.12
CA THR A 35 10.67 16.01 -4.00
C THR A 35 10.89 16.70 -2.66
N LYS A 36 10.07 17.70 -2.34
CA LYS A 36 10.22 18.50 -1.13
C LYS A 36 9.99 17.68 0.14
N THR A 37 8.97 16.84 0.17
CA THR A 37 8.66 16.01 1.35
C THR A 37 9.79 15.01 1.62
N LEU A 38 10.26 14.28 0.61
CA LEU A 38 11.33 13.30 0.80
C LEU A 38 12.66 13.94 1.18
N GLN A 39 13.03 15.07 0.56
CA GLN A 39 14.24 15.82 0.94
C GLN A 39 14.16 16.37 2.37
N HIS A 40 12.99 16.86 2.79
CA HIS A 40 12.80 17.38 4.14
C HIS A 40 13.01 16.30 5.23
N TYR A 41 12.58 15.07 4.94
CA TYR A 41 12.69 13.91 5.84
C TYR A 41 13.86 12.98 5.53
N GLU A 42 14.81 13.42 4.68
CA GLU A 42 15.98 12.62 4.32
C GLU A 42 16.75 12.17 5.56
N GLY A 43 17.09 10.88 5.62
CA GLY A 43 17.77 10.25 6.76
C GLY A 43 16.90 10.04 8.01
N LYS A 44 15.69 10.61 8.08
CA LYS A 44 14.78 10.48 9.24
C LYS A 44 13.73 9.38 9.06
N ILE A 45 13.19 9.24 7.85
CA ILE A 45 12.16 8.26 7.52
C ILE A 45 12.72 7.31 6.44
N LYS A 46 12.80 6.02 6.79
CA LYS A 46 13.42 5.00 5.93
C LYS A 46 12.44 4.34 4.96
N VAL A 47 11.15 4.40 5.26
CA VAL A 47 10.08 3.73 4.48
C VAL A 47 8.95 4.71 4.23
N TRP A 48 8.48 4.78 2.99
CA TRP A 48 7.35 5.64 2.60
C TRP A 48 6.31 4.89 1.77
N ASP A 49 5.05 5.11 2.12
CA ASP A 49 3.92 4.87 1.24
C ASP A 49 3.92 5.94 0.16
N VAL A 50 4.43 5.59 -1.02
CA VAL A 50 4.54 6.52 -2.15
C VAL A 50 3.18 6.75 -2.78
N VAL A 51 2.42 5.67 -2.97
CA VAL A 51 1.05 5.72 -3.49
C VAL A 51 0.16 4.84 -2.61
N ASN A 52 -0.97 5.40 -2.20
CA ASN A 52 -1.99 4.72 -1.42
C ASN A 52 -3.26 4.49 -2.27
N GLU A 53 -3.81 3.26 -2.23
CA GLU A 53 -5.15 2.88 -2.70
C GLU A 53 -5.50 3.27 -4.15
N ALA A 54 -4.59 2.96 -5.08
CA ALA A 54 -4.75 3.31 -6.49
C ALA A 54 -5.54 2.27 -7.30
N ILE A 55 -5.83 1.09 -6.74
CA ILE A 55 -6.58 0.02 -7.41
C ILE A 55 -8.09 0.12 -7.13
N ASP A 56 -8.89 -0.09 -8.18
CA ASP A 56 -10.35 0.00 -8.13
C ASP A 56 -10.96 -1.07 -7.22
N ASP A 57 -11.97 -0.70 -6.43
CA ASP A 57 -12.66 -1.61 -5.52
C ASP A 57 -13.51 -2.67 -6.24
N ASN A 58 -13.91 -2.40 -7.49
CA ASN A 58 -14.67 -3.35 -8.33
C ASN A 58 -13.75 -4.30 -9.12
N SER A 59 -12.48 -4.40 -8.72
CA SER A 59 -11.53 -5.34 -9.30
C SER A 59 -12.03 -6.79 -9.20
N ASN A 60 -11.84 -7.56 -10.28
CA ASN A 60 -12.31 -8.94 -10.39
C ASN A 60 -11.18 -9.99 -10.30
N GLY A 61 -9.93 -9.56 -10.07
CA GLY A 61 -8.74 -10.42 -10.02
C GLY A 61 -8.13 -10.81 -11.37
N ASN A 62 -8.79 -10.49 -12.49
CA ASN A 62 -8.29 -10.76 -13.85
C ASN A 62 -7.57 -9.52 -14.40
N GLY A 63 -6.30 -9.38 -14.05
CA GLY A 63 -5.53 -8.15 -14.33
C GLY A 63 -5.78 -7.08 -13.28
N TRP A 64 -5.59 -5.82 -13.64
CA TRP A 64 -5.74 -4.68 -12.72
C TRP A 64 -6.35 -3.47 -13.43
N ASN A 65 -7.10 -2.66 -12.68
CA ASN A 65 -7.65 -1.38 -13.13
C ASN A 65 -7.35 -0.31 -12.09
N MET A 66 -7.02 0.88 -12.57
CA MET A 66 -6.84 2.05 -11.71
C MET A 66 -8.20 2.54 -11.20
N ARG A 67 -8.23 2.93 -9.92
CA ARG A 67 -9.34 3.67 -9.31
C ARG A 67 -9.60 4.93 -10.13
N ARG A 68 -10.86 5.13 -10.52
CA ARG A 68 -11.32 6.38 -11.14
C ARG A 68 -11.21 7.53 -10.12
N SER A 69 -10.20 8.36 -10.30
CA SER A 69 -9.86 9.49 -9.43
C SER A 69 -9.40 10.68 -10.26
N PHE A 70 -9.39 11.89 -9.68
CA PHE A 70 -8.85 13.06 -10.37
C PHE A 70 -7.37 12.85 -10.76
N LEU A 71 -6.60 12.12 -9.93
CA LEU A 71 -5.21 11.72 -10.22
C LEU A 71 -5.15 10.91 -11.53
N TYR A 72 -5.86 9.79 -11.61
CA TYR A 72 -5.83 8.93 -12.80
C TYR A 72 -6.43 9.60 -14.03
N ASN A 73 -7.54 10.34 -13.87
CA ASN A 73 -8.23 10.99 -14.98
C ASN A 73 -7.38 12.10 -15.62
N LYS A 74 -6.58 12.83 -14.83
CA LYS A 74 -5.77 13.96 -15.31
C LYS A 74 -4.32 13.56 -15.61
N VAL A 75 -3.76 12.62 -14.86
CA VAL A 75 -2.38 12.13 -14.99
C VAL A 75 -2.38 10.60 -14.93
N PRO A 76 -2.70 9.90 -16.04
CA PRO A 76 -2.88 8.43 -16.04
C PRO A 76 -1.66 7.64 -15.55
N ASN A 77 -0.45 8.18 -15.71
CA ASN A 77 0.80 7.56 -15.28
C ASN A 77 1.33 8.09 -13.92
N PHE A 78 0.47 8.67 -13.07
CA PHE A 78 0.91 9.30 -11.82
C PHE A 78 1.65 8.34 -10.88
N VAL A 79 1.32 7.04 -10.90
CA VAL A 79 2.02 6.02 -10.10
C VAL A 79 3.47 5.91 -10.52
N ASP A 80 3.71 5.65 -11.81
CA ASP A 80 5.05 5.55 -12.38
C ASP A 80 5.85 6.83 -12.09
N LEU A 81 5.24 7.99 -12.33
CA LEU A 81 5.81 9.30 -12.04
C LEU A 81 6.21 9.44 -10.57
N ALA A 82 5.35 9.02 -9.65
CA ALA A 82 5.57 9.14 -8.22
C ALA A 82 6.75 8.27 -7.75
N PHE A 83 6.76 6.99 -8.12
CA PHE A 83 7.86 6.08 -7.76
C PHE A 83 9.19 6.48 -8.39
N GLN A 84 9.20 6.86 -9.68
CA GLN A 84 10.42 7.32 -10.36
C GLN A 84 10.96 8.60 -9.74
N THR A 85 10.08 9.56 -9.41
CA THR A 85 10.47 10.79 -8.73
C THR A 85 11.03 10.47 -7.34
N ALA A 86 10.33 9.67 -6.55
CA ALA A 86 10.75 9.30 -5.20
C ALA A 86 12.12 8.62 -5.19
N ARG A 87 12.37 7.66 -6.10
CA ARG A 87 13.69 7.02 -6.22
C ARG A 87 14.78 8.00 -6.61
N LYS A 88 14.49 8.92 -7.53
CA LYS A 88 15.46 9.92 -8.00
C LYS A 88 15.92 10.84 -6.87
N VAL A 89 15.01 11.25 -5.99
CA VAL A 89 15.31 12.24 -4.94
C VAL A 89 15.68 11.62 -3.59
N SER A 90 15.30 10.36 -3.35
CA SER A 90 15.61 9.64 -2.12
C SER A 90 16.03 8.19 -2.42
N PRO A 91 17.27 8.00 -2.91
CA PRO A 91 17.73 6.70 -3.40
C PRO A 91 17.79 5.62 -2.33
N ASN A 92 17.90 5.99 -1.05
CA ASN A 92 18.03 5.06 0.08
C ASN A 92 16.71 4.76 0.81
N THR A 93 15.63 5.48 0.49
CA THR A 93 14.31 5.22 1.06
C THR A 93 13.69 3.98 0.41
N LYS A 94 13.03 3.15 1.22
CA LYS A 94 12.20 2.05 0.75
C LYS A 94 10.83 2.57 0.30
N LEU A 95 10.46 2.26 -0.94
CA LEU A 95 9.28 2.80 -1.62
C LEU A 95 8.18 1.74 -1.68
N PHE A 96 7.04 2.03 -1.05
CA PHE A 96 5.92 1.11 -0.91
C PHE A 96 4.67 1.57 -1.67
N TYR A 97 3.94 0.59 -2.20
CA TYR A 97 2.52 0.72 -2.54
C TYR A 97 1.68 0.18 -1.38
N ASN A 98 0.66 0.89 -0.92
CA ASN A 98 -0.17 0.50 0.23
C ASN A 98 -1.66 0.50 -0.15
N ASP A 99 -2.42 -0.51 0.30
CA ASP A 99 -3.84 -0.64 -0.04
C ASP A 99 -4.59 -1.56 0.95
N TYR A 100 -5.92 -1.39 1.01
CA TYR A 100 -6.85 -2.26 1.74
C TYR A 100 -7.51 -3.29 0.82
N ASN A 101 -8.18 -4.28 1.43
CA ASN A 101 -8.67 -5.46 0.73
C ASN A 101 -7.54 -6.05 -0.13
N ALA A 102 -6.36 -6.10 0.48
CA ALA A 102 -5.12 -6.51 -0.15
C ALA A 102 -4.57 -7.79 0.48
N GLU A 103 -5.19 -8.27 1.57
CA GLU A 103 -4.74 -9.39 2.38
C GLU A 103 -5.43 -10.71 2.03
N GLY A 104 -4.66 -11.72 1.62
CA GLY A 104 -5.18 -13.01 1.19
C GLY A 104 -5.41 -13.13 -0.33
N VAL A 105 -6.25 -14.06 -0.74
CA VAL A 105 -6.46 -14.40 -2.17
C VAL A 105 -7.94 -14.27 -2.51
N TYR A 106 -8.27 -13.11 -3.07
CA TYR A 106 -9.59 -12.73 -3.59
C TYR A 106 -9.44 -11.58 -4.60
N ALA A 107 -10.55 -11.14 -5.19
CA ALA A 107 -10.57 -10.33 -6.41
C ALA A 107 -9.67 -9.07 -6.39
N LYS A 108 -9.82 -8.17 -5.40
CA LYS A 108 -8.99 -6.96 -5.32
C LYS A 108 -7.52 -7.27 -4.98
N ALA A 109 -7.25 -8.17 -4.03
CA ALA A 109 -5.89 -8.57 -3.68
C ALA A 109 -5.13 -9.18 -4.89
N GLU A 110 -5.80 -9.97 -5.73
CA GLU A 110 -5.23 -10.49 -6.99
C GLU A 110 -4.92 -9.35 -7.98
N SER A 111 -5.82 -8.38 -8.12
CA SER A 111 -5.57 -7.22 -8.97
C SER A 111 -4.42 -6.35 -8.47
N ILE A 112 -4.29 -6.16 -7.16
CA ILE A 112 -3.14 -5.47 -6.56
C ILE A 112 -1.84 -6.25 -6.83
N TYR A 113 -1.85 -7.57 -6.67
CA TYR A 113 -0.69 -8.40 -7.01
C TYR A 113 -0.30 -8.24 -8.49
N ASN A 114 -1.27 -8.32 -9.41
CA ASN A 114 -1.03 -8.16 -10.84
C ASN A 114 -0.47 -6.78 -11.18
N PHE A 115 -0.96 -5.73 -10.53
CA PHE A 115 -0.47 -4.37 -10.68
C PHE A 115 0.98 -4.23 -10.21
N VAL A 116 1.30 -4.71 -9.01
CA VAL A 116 2.65 -4.65 -8.47
C VAL A 116 3.63 -5.50 -9.30
N ALA A 117 3.21 -6.67 -9.77
CA ALA A 117 4.00 -7.51 -10.66
C ALA A 117 4.27 -6.79 -12.00
N ASP A 118 3.30 -6.06 -12.54
CA ASP A 118 3.47 -5.23 -13.74
C ASP A 118 4.45 -4.06 -13.50
N LEU A 119 4.37 -3.37 -12.36
CA LEU A 119 5.34 -2.34 -11.98
C LEU A 119 6.77 -2.91 -11.96
N LYS A 120 6.96 -4.09 -11.36
CA LYS A 120 8.26 -4.79 -11.36
C LYS A 120 8.70 -5.16 -12.77
N LYS A 121 7.81 -5.71 -13.60
CA LYS A 121 8.11 -6.07 -15.00
C LYS A 121 8.54 -4.85 -15.83
N ARG A 122 7.96 -3.68 -15.56
CA ARG A 122 8.30 -2.40 -16.24
C ARG A 122 9.47 -1.65 -15.59
N ASN A 123 10.15 -2.24 -14.60
CA ASN A 123 11.26 -1.64 -13.86
C ASN A 123 10.89 -0.32 -13.12
N ILE A 124 9.65 -0.19 -12.66
CA ILE A 124 9.28 0.88 -11.72
C ILE A 124 9.96 0.59 -10.36
N PRO A 125 10.59 1.59 -9.71
CA PRO A 125 11.45 1.37 -8.54
C PRO A 125 10.65 1.17 -7.23
N ILE A 126 9.87 0.10 -7.15
CA ILE A 126 9.13 -0.32 -5.96
C ILE A 126 9.92 -1.37 -5.15
N ASP A 127 9.96 -1.19 -3.82
CA ASP A 127 10.68 -2.07 -2.89
C ASP A 127 9.75 -2.95 -2.07
N GLY A 128 8.51 -2.54 -1.85
CA GLY A 128 7.57 -3.33 -1.06
C GLY A 128 6.10 -3.00 -1.24
N VAL A 129 5.27 -3.82 -0.60
CA VAL A 129 3.81 -3.67 -0.56
C VAL A 129 3.34 -3.63 0.89
N GLY A 130 2.50 -2.65 1.20
CA GLY A 130 1.76 -2.53 2.45
C GLY A 130 0.39 -3.17 2.31
N LEU A 131 0.07 -4.08 3.22
CA LEU A 131 -1.26 -4.66 3.38
C LEU A 131 -1.89 -3.96 4.58
N GLN A 132 -2.86 -3.06 4.34
CA GLN A 132 -3.50 -2.30 5.42
C GLN A 132 -4.11 -3.25 6.46
N TYR A 133 -4.79 -4.32 6.01
CA TYR A 133 -5.32 -5.36 6.87
C TYR A 133 -6.48 -4.90 7.77
N HIS A 134 -7.40 -4.11 7.20
CA HIS A 134 -8.68 -3.79 7.83
C HIS A 134 -9.68 -4.92 7.59
N VAL A 135 -9.90 -5.80 8.58
CA VAL A 135 -10.74 -7.00 8.42
C VAL A 135 -11.86 -7.10 9.46
N GLY A 136 -12.86 -7.92 9.18
CA GLY A 136 -13.90 -8.30 10.14
C GLY A 136 -13.52 -9.57 10.90
N ALA A 137 -13.95 -9.71 12.14
CA ALA A 137 -13.80 -10.97 12.89
C ALA A 137 -14.44 -12.16 12.16
N ARG A 138 -15.52 -11.91 11.41
CA ARG A 138 -16.26 -12.90 10.62
C ARG A 138 -15.85 -12.93 9.14
N GLU A 139 -15.28 -11.85 8.64
CA GLU A 139 -14.81 -11.71 7.26
C GLU A 139 -13.30 -11.43 7.24
N GLN A 140 -12.51 -12.47 7.54
CA GLN A 140 -11.05 -12.44 7.50
C GLN A 140 -10.51 -13.54 6.57
N PRO A 141 -9.33 -13.34 5.95
CA PRO A 141 -8.68 -14.40 5.21
C PRO A 141 -8.13 -15.49 6.14
N SER A 142 -8.10 -16.73 5.67
CA SER A 142 -7.43 -17.81 6.40
C SER A 142 -5.91 -17.66 6.36
N TYR A 143 -5.21 -18.19 7.38
CA TYR A 143 -3.75 -18.24 7.44
C TYR A 143 -3.10 -18.65 6.10
N ASN A 144 -3.57 -19.73 5.48
CA ASN A 144 -3.01 -20.23 4.22
C ASN A 144 -3.12 -19.22 3.08
N LYS A 145 -4.23 -18.48 2.98
CA LYS A 145 -4.40 -17.46 1.94
C LYS A 145 -3.46 -16.27 2.16
N ILE A 146 -3.30 -15.82 3.41
CA ILE A 146 -2.39 -14.72 3.75
C ILE A 146 -0.95 -15.15 3.44
N ASN A 147 -0.57 -16.35 3.91
CA ASN A 147 0.77 -16.90 3.73
C ASN A 147 1.12 -17.09 2.24
N ASP A 148 0.19 -17.59 1.43
CA ASP A 148 0.39 -17.72 -0.02
C ASP A 148 0.61 -16.35 -0.68
N LEU A 149 -0.25 -15.37 -0.39
CA LEU A 149 -0.12 -14.02 -0.94
C LEU A 149 1.24 -13.39 -0.58
N ILE A 150 1.62 -13.41 0.70
CA ILE A 150 2.91 -12.85 1.13
C ILE A 150 4.06 -13.57 0.42
N GLY A 151 4.01 -14.90 0.34
CA GLY A 151 4.99 -15.71 -0.38
C GLY A 151 5.10 -15.33 -1.86
N ARG A 152 4.01 -14.94 -2.52
CA ARG A 152 4.02 -14.44 -3.90
C ARG A 152 4.74 -13.11 -4.03
N TYR A 153 4.51 -12.15 -3.13
CA TYR A 153 5.28 -10.90 -3.11
C TYR A 153 6.77 -11.14 -2.83
N CYS A 154 7.11 -12.07 -1.93
CA CYS A 154 8.50 -12.46 -1.70
C CYS A 154 9.18 -12.94 -3.00
N ARG A 155 8.47 -13.73 -3.84
CA ARG A 155 8.99 -14.20 -5.13
C ARG A 155 9.20 -13.10 -6.16
N LEU A 156 8.51 -11.96 -6.02
CA LEU A 156 8.77 -10.75 -6.82
C LEU A 156 9.98 -9.94 -6.30
N GLY A 157 10.62 -10.38 -5.22
CA GLY A 157 11.72 -9.66 -4.57
C GLY A 157 11.27 -8.40 -3.85
N LEU A 158 10.04 -8.41 -3.32
CA LEU A 158 9.44 -7.29 -2.60
C LEU A 158 9.36 -7.58 -1.10
N GLU A 159 9.54 -6.53 -0.30
CA GLU A 159 9.21 -6.54 1.12
C GLU A 159 7.69 -6.45 1.30
N VAL A 160 7.18 -7.06 2.36
CA VAL A 160 5.76 -6.95 2.75
C VAL A 160 5.68 -6.35 4.15
N HIS A 161 4.79 -5.39 4.33
CA HIS A 161 4.46 -4.82 5.63
C HIS A 161 2.97 -5.03 5.88
N ILE A 162 2.59 -5.50 7.07
CA ILE A 162 1.24 -5.29 7.58
C ILE A 162 1.22 -3.89 8.20
N THR A 163 0.37 -2.99 7.70
CA THR A 163 0.56 -1.54 7.88
C THR A 163 -0.45 -0.85 8.78
N GLU A 164 -1.70 -1.31 8.79
CA GLU A 164 -2.81 -0.59 9.42
C GLU A 164 -3.77 -1.58 10.09
N LEU A 165 -3.24 -2.64 10.70
CA LEU A 165 -4.06 -3.76 11.12
C LEU A 165 -5.04 -3.35 12.21
N ASP A 166 -6.32 -3.59 11.93
CA ASP A 166 -7.41 -3.61 12.90
C ASP A 166 -8.40 -4.73 12.55
N VAL A 167 -9.17 -5.15 13.55
CA VAL A 167 -10.14 -6.23 13.38
C VAL A 167 -11.46 -5.84 14.02
N LYS A 168 -12.46 -5.56 13.19
CA LYS A 168 -13.80 -5.21 13.67
C LYS A 168 -14.43 -6.40 14.41
N LEU A 169 -14.76 -6.21 15.69
CA LEU A 169 -15.17 -7.29 16.60
C LEU A 169 -16.41 -8.07 16.13
N GLN A 170 -17.44 -7.40 15.63
CA GLN A 170 -18.70 -8.02 15.17
C GLN A 170 -19.31 -9.04 16.17
N GLY A 171 -19.10 -8.82 17.48
CA GLY A 171 -19.54 -9.72 18.54
C GLY A 171 -18.82 -11.08 18.57
N ASP A 172 -17.71 -11.26 17.86
CA ASP A 172 -16.93 -12.50 17.81
C ASP A 172 -15.48 -12.27 18.26
N GLN A 173 -15.24 -12.38 19.56
CA GLN A 173 -13.91 -12.22 20.16
C GLN A 173 -12.92 -13.30 19.71
N ASN A 174 -13.40 -14.53 19.46
CA ASN A 174 -12.56 -15.63 19.00
C ASN A 174 -12.11 -15.39 17.55
N GLY A 175 -13.04 -14.96 16.69
CA GLY A 175 -12.74 -14.52 15.33
C GLY A 175 -11.73 -13.38 15.33
N GLN A 176 -11.92 -12.38 16.21
CA GLN A 176 -10.98 -11.26 16.35
C GLN A 176 -9.57 -11.75 16.71
N SER A 177 -9.43 -12.54 17.78
CA SER A 177 -8.14 -13.12 18.21
C SER A 177 -7.48 -13.97 17.12
N GLN A 178 -8.30 -14.74 16.39
CA GLN A 178 -7.83 -15.58 15.29
C GLN A 178 -7.28 -14.74 14.11
N ALA A 179 -7.88 -13.59 13.80
CA ALA A 179 -7.42 -12.70 12.74
C ALA A 179 -6.03 -12.13 13.02
N PHE A 180 -5.82 -11.57 14.22
CA PHE A 180 -4.51 -11.12 14.67
C PHE A 180 -3.48 -12.26 14.62
N SER A 181 -3.86 -13.43 15.14
CA SER A 181 -2.99 -14.61 15.16
C SER A 181 -2.59 -15.08 13.77
N ASN A 182 -3.53 -15.13 12.83
CA ASN A 182 -3.29 -15.56 11.45
C ASN A 182 -2.38 -14.57 10.72
N ALA A 183 -2.64 -13.27 10.84
CA ALA A 183 -1.84 -12.22 10.23
C ALA A 183 -0.38 -12.29 10.71
N LEU A 184 -0.18 -12.34 12.03
CA LEU A 184 1.15 -12.37 12.63
C LEU A 184 1.91 -13.66 12.26
N LYS A 185 1.25 -14.83 12.33
CA LYS A 185 1.86 -16.10 11.92
C LYS A 185 2.29 -16.07 10.46
N ALA A 186 1.45 -15.56 9.56
CA ALA A 186 1.77 -15.49 8.14
C ALA A 186 2.94 -14.53 7.87
N CYS A 187 2.99 -13.38 8.56
CA CYS A 187 4.13 -12.48 8.48
C CYS A 187 5.42 -13.15 8.97
N LEU A 188 5.41 -13.79 10.15
CA LEU A 188 6.58 -14.49 10.71
C LEU A 188 7.05 -15.67 9.85
N ALA A 189 6.14 -16.34 9.15
CA ALA A 189 6.47 -17.46 8.27
C ALA A 189 7.18 -17.02 6.97
N ASN A 190 7.13 -15.73 6.62
CA ASN A 190 7.72 -15.20 5.39
C ASN A 190 8.79 -14.17 5.71
N SER A 191 10.05 -14.50 5.45
CA SER A 191 11.19 -13.63 5.75
C SER A 191 11.18 -12.27 5.03
N CYS A 192 10.40 -12.11 3.95
CA CYS A 192 10.19 -10.83 3.29
C CYS A 192 9.17 -9.93 4.01
N CYS A 193 8.40 -10.45 4.97
CA CYS A 193 7.55 -9.62 5.82
C CYS A 193 8.40 -8.93 6.89
N LYS A 194 8.50 -7.60 6.85
CA LYS A 194 9.45 -6.83 7.66
C LYS A 194 8.83 -5.94 8.72
N ALA A 195 7.52 -5.71 8.68
CA ALA A 195 6.83 -4.94 9.71
C ALA A 195 5.40 -5.43 9.94
N PHE A 196 4.94 -5.23 11.17
CA PHE A 196 3.59 -5.51 11.63
C PHE A 196 3.10 -4.35 12.50
N LEU A 197 2.20 -3.55 11.95
CA LEU A 197 1.70 -2.30 12.54
C LEU A 197 0.19 -2.43 12.77
N VAL A 198 -0.26 -1.94 13.93
CA VAL A 198 -1.68 -1.86 14.30
C VAL A 198 -2.18 -0.42 14.18
N TRP A 199 -3.44 -0.24 13.76
CA TRP A 199 -4.00 1.09 13.50
C TRP A 199 -4.72 1.66 14.73
N GLY A 200 -3.93 2.20 15.65
CA GLY A 200 -4.40 2.75 16.93
C GLY A 200 -3.84 1.98 18.12
N VAL A 201 -4.18 2.45 19.32
CA VAL A 201 -3.66 1.86 20.58
C VAL A 201 -4.80 1.39 21.48
N GLY A 202 -5.87 2.17 21.60
CA GLY A 202 -7.06 1.79 22.36
C GLY A 202 -8.31 1.87 21.49
N ASP A 203 -9.37 1.19 21.93
CA ASP A 203 -10.67 1.16 21.24
C ASP A 203 -11.49 2.46 21.41
N ASN A 204 -11.03 3.40 22.24
CA ASN A 204 -11.73 4.64 22.62
C ASN A 204 -11.45 5.80 21.66
#